data_AF-M0H0M4-F1
#
_entry.id   AF-M0H0M4-F1
#
_cell.length_a   1.000
_cell.length_b   1.000
_cell.length_c   1.000
_cell.angle_alpha   90.00
_cell.angle_beta   90.00
_cell.angle_gamma   90.00
#
_symmetry.space_group_name_H-M   'P 1'
#
loop_
_entity.id
_entity.type
_entity.pdbx_description
1 polymer ?
#
loop_
_entity_poly.entity_id
_entity_poly.type
_entity_poly.pdbx_seq_one_letter_code
_entity_poly.pdbx_strand_id
1 'polypeptide(L)'
;LAPSEMCIRDRENEGVLLADAKSAAHVDRAVVFYLGLDEGWTHSSPRRPWVNRDQEFERNIRQFQLLLQNGVDQYYLVQDTAGGTPVTPCLYFEELFDEEFDRFSDLYSLQHSRAFRTTQDGFEREPLDVPPEEVTALSQSSLNTYVNSPRDYFFSRLVDNPDKEHFREGNLFHDFAEFYVSHPDVITTDTLDEVAAVILDEVDPFLRGVDREIRLTKYRIGLQTIVEFLDANPPQGDGLTTPDSGWGENFFAEYYDRPIDASHTERWFENTDLGLKGKIDLVHSPARLLDYKSGAKKSAYSIVKHSELDPPSDKPNFQALLYLAHQRTERPDEELRFTFFHFLETLDDVVTGNGSLDDCLTTVTYYPVTYEGYIARRSTFTELQEDAANDCNKTFSKVEYEEYSEFLGVHEFPETRDKSELLDSTFARLLTEQMKESVGDYKYVKNGCKQALRHLLRIRNQNYFTGDVDAFEQFVRDRLSELNDRRAGDERFPVQGLGGDPNYRYVDNRDCILEGGSR
;
A
#
# COMPACT_ATOMS: atom_id res chain seq x y z
N LEU A 1 -3.42 8.50 47.57
CA LEU A 1 -2.87 7.38 48.39
C LEU A 1 -2.34 6.37 47.38
N ALA A 2 -1.06 6.24 47.05
CA ALA A 2 0.22 6.73 47.57
C ALA A 2 1.21 6.89 46.38
N PRO A 3 2.31 7.68 46.48
CA PRO A 3 3.44 7.55 45.57
C PRO A 3 4.44 6.54 46.13
N SER A 4 4.85 5.60 45.29
CA SER A 4 5.90 4.62 45.56
C SER A 4 7.27 5.26 45.33
N GLU A 5 7.91 5.71 46.40
CA GLU A 5 9.36 5.95 46.44
C GLU A 5 10.07 4.59 46.44
N MET A 6 10.78 4.26 45.35
CA MET A 6 11.78 3.20 45.37
C MET A 6 13.14 3.84 45.60
N CYS A 7 13.45 4.09 46.87
CA CYS A 7 14.76 4.59 47.30
C CYS A 7 15.66 3.38 47.60
N ILE A 8 16.64 3.10 46.73
CA ILE A 8 17.79 2.29 47.12
C ILE A 8 18.84 3.25 47.66
N ARG A 9 18.89 3.46 48.99
CA ARG A 9 20.13 3.62 49.79
C ARG A 9 19.92 3.97 51.27
N ASP A 10 20.86 3.47 52.07
CA ASP A 10 21.00 3.51 53.53
C ASP A 10 21.26 4.90 54.18
N ARG A 11 21.11 6.02 53.46
CA ARG A 11 21.18 7.38 54.06
C ARG A 11 20.30 8.36 53.29
N GLU A 12 19.32 8.94 53.96
CA GLU A 12 18.24 9.79 53.38
C GLU A 12 18.71 11.06 52.62
N ASN A 13 20.01 11.38 52.60
CA ASN A 13 20.54 12.62 52.00
C ASN A 13 21.67 12.40 50.96
N GLU A 14 21.95 11.17 50.53
CA GLU A 14 22.98 10.89 49.51
C GLU A 14 22.36 10.19 48.30
N GLY A 15 22.11 10.94 47.20
CA GLY A 15 21.52 10.37 45.98
C GLY A 15 21.43 11.37 44.82
N VAL A 16 21.13 10.85 43.63
CA VAL A 16 20.81 11.64 42.43
C VAL A 16 19.32 11.94 42.46
N LEU A 17 18.95 13.23 42.36
CA LEU A 17 17.56 13.64 42.24
C LEU A 17 17.12 13.53 40.77
N LEU A 18 16.11 12.71 40.52
CA LEU A 18 15.38 12.72 39.25
C LEU A 18 14.11 13.53 39.44
N ALA A 19 13.96 14.59 38.65
CA ALA A 19 12.82 15.49 38.72
C ALA A 19 12.27 15.72 37.30
N ASP A 20 10.94 15.78 37.19
CA ASP A 20 10.29 16.18 35.96
C ASP A 20 10.35 17.70 35.82
N ALA A 21 10.97 18.15 34.74
CA ALA A 21 11.15 19.53 34.36
C ALA A 21 9.83 20.33 34.25
N LYS A 22 8.71 19.68 33.92
CA LYS A 22 7.40 20.34 33.84
C LYS A 22 6.77 20.58 35.21
N SER A 23 7.30 19.95 36.26
CA SER A 23 6.75 19.97 37.61
C SER A 23 7.61 20.74 38.62
N ALA A 24 8.87 20.99 38.30
CA ALA A 24 9.84 21.64 39.20
C ALA A 24 10.46 22.87 38.53
N ALA A 25 10.21 24.07 39.07
CA ALA A 25 10.78 25.31 38.57
C ALA A 25 12.17 25.65 39.18
N HIS A 26 12.57 24.95 40.25
CA HIS A 26 13.82 25.22 40.96
C HIS A 26 14.46 23.91 41.45
N VAL A 27 15.76 23.77 41.18
CA VAL A 27 16.57 22.62 41.59
C VAL A 27 17.81 23.13 42.33
N ASP A 28 17.79 23.02 43.66
CA ASP A 28 18.90 23.45 44.52
C ASP A 28 20.00 22.39 44.58
N ARG A 29 20.72 22.20 43.46
CA ARG A 29 21.82 21.23 43.34
C ARG A 29 23.00 21.86 42.60
N ALA A 30 24.23 21.58 43.05
CA ALA A 30 25.44 22.17 42.47
C ALA A 30 25.68 21.76 41.01
N VAL A 31 25.36 20.51 40.65
CA VAL A 31 25.49 20.00 39.28
C VAL A 31 24.12 19.55 38.79
N VAL A 32 23.70 20.02 37.62
CA VAL A 32 22.41 19.68 37.01
C VAL A 32 22.62 19.15 35.59
N PHE A 33 22.01 18.00 35.31
CA PHE A 33 21.96 17.39 33.98
C PHE A 33 20.55 17.53 33.41
N TYR A 34 20.43 18.26 32.30
CA TYR A 34 19.19 18.36 31.53
C TYR A 34 19.19 17.30 30.43
N LEU A 35 18.16 16.47 30.38
CA LEU A 35 18.07 15.32 29.47
C LEU A 35 16.96 15.52 28.44
N GLY A 36 17.26 15.29 27.15
CA GLY A 36 16.25 15.17 26.09
C GLY A 36 15.40 16.42 25.93
N LEU A 37 16.04 17.59 25.77
CA LEU A 37 15.42 18.93 25.67
C LEU A 37 14.63 19.15 24.35
N ASP A 38 13.96 18.11 23.87
CA ASP A 38 13.17 18.09 22.65
C ASP A 38 11.85 18.86 22.79
N GLU A 39 11.01 18.83 21.74
CA GLU A 39 9.68 19.44 21.73
C GLU A 39 8.82 19.05 22.95
N GLY A 40 9.08 17.89 23.54
CA GLY A 40 8.42 17.36 24.72
C GLY A 40 8.63 18.21 25.97
N TRP A 41 9.58 19.14 26.01
CA TRP A 41 9.72 20.13 27.10
C TRP A 41 8.76 21.31 26.98
N THR A 42 8.10 21.47 25.84
CA THR A 42 7.10 22.52 25.62
C THR A 42 5.83 22.20 26.43
N HIS A 43 5.29 23.19 27.12
CA HIS A 43 4.03 23.05 27.85
C HIS A 43 2.87 23.27 26.89
N SER A 44 1.99 22.28 26.77
CA SER A 44 0.76 22.43 26.00
C SER A 44 -0.24 23.30 26.76
N SER A 45 -0.52 24.50 26.26
CA SER A 45 -1.54 25.38 26.85
C SER A 45 -2.93 24.73 26.76
N PRO A 46 -3.72 24.70 27.86
CA PRO A 46 -5.08 24.16 27.83
C PRO A 46 -5.94 24.87 26.78
N ARG A 47 -6.63 24.13 25.92
CA ARG A 47 -7.52 24.67 24.88
C ARG A 47 -8.86 25.15 25.47
N ARG A 48 -8.82 26.15 26.36
CA ARG A 48 -9.99 26.73 27.03
C ARG A 48 -10.22 28.17 26.56
N PRO A 49 -11.46 28.59 26.22
CA PRO A 49 -11.76 29.92 25.67
C PRO A 49 -11.36 31.12 26.55
N TRP A 50 -11.18 30.90 27.85
CA TRP A 50 -10.84 31.94 28.83
C TRP A 50 -9.34 32.00 29.17
N VAL A 51 -8.51 31.16 28.55
CA VAL A 51 -7.06 31.15 28.76
C VAL A 51 -6.41 32.02 27.69
N ASN A 52 -5.71 33.07 28.10
CA ASN A 52 -4.86 33.84 27.21
C ASN A 52 -3.60 33.01 26.90
N ARG A 53 -3.52 32.51 25.66
CA ARG A 53 -2.45 31.60 25.24
C ARG A 53 -1.09 32.29 25.19
N ASP A 54 -1.05 33.54 24.75
CA ASP A 54 0.19 34.31 24.63
C ASP A 54 0.77 34.57 26.03
N GLN A 55 -0.10 34.94 26.99
CA GLN A 55 0.32 35.16 28.38
C GLN A 55 0.82 33.87 29.07
N GLU A 56 0.18 32.74 28.82
CA GLU A 56 0.63 31.45 29.36
C GLU A 56 1.93 30.97 28.69
N PHE A 57 2.10 31.21 27.39
CA PHE A 57 3.34 30.93 26.68
C PHE A 57 4.52 31.75 27.24
N GLU A 58 4.35 33.07 27.42
CA GLU A 58 5.36 33.92 28.07
C GLU A 58 5.71 33.45 29.48
N ARG A 59 4.71 33.02 30.25
CA ARG A 59 4.92 32.50 31.61
C ARG A 59 5.76 31.22 31.59
N ASN A 60 5.46 30.30 30.67
CA ASN A 60 6.19 29.05 30.55
C ASN A 60 7.63 29.26 30.06
N ILE A 61 7.86 30.20 29.14
CA ILE A 61 9.22 30.59 28.72
C ILE A 61 10.03 31.08 29.94
N ARG A 62 9.47 31.97 30.77
CA ARG A 62 10.17 32.46 31.97
C ARG A 62 10.48 31.34 32.97
N GLN A 63 9.57 30.39 33.13
CA GLN A 63 9.81 29.22 33.99
C GLN A 63 10.89 28.30 33.43
N PHE A 64 10.90 28.08 32.12
CA PHE A 64 11.92 27.32 31.43
C PHE A 64 13.31 27.99 31.52
N GLN A 65 13.39 29.31 31.34
CA GLN A 65 14.62 30.08 31.56
C GLN A 65 15.16 29.93 32.99
N LEU A 66 14.29 30.09 34.00
CA LEU A 66 14.66 29.91 35.40
C LEU A 66 15.10 28.48 35.69
N LEU A 67 14.46 27.51 35.01
CA LEU A 67 14.81 26.10 35.14
C LEU A 67 16.23 25.85 34.65
N LEU A 68 16.58 26.27 33.42
CA LEU A 68 17.89 26.03 32.80
C LEU A 68 19.05 26.71 33.55
N GLN A 69 18.77 27.77 34.31
CA GLN A 69 19.75 28.48 35.12
C GLN A 69 20.04 27.81 36.47
N ASN A 70 19.34 26.72 36.82
CA ASN A 70 19.61 26.02 38.06
C ASN A 70 20.93 25.24 37.96
N GLY A 71 21.69 25.27 39.06
CA GLY A 71 22.98 24.62 39.19
C GLY A 71 24.18 25.52 38.90
N VAL A 72 25.28 25.22 39.57
CA VAL A 72 26.59 25.88 39.37
C VAL A 72 27.24 25.35 38.08
N ASP A 73 27.18 24.04 37.87
CA ASP A 73 27.59 23.37 36.64
C ASP A 73 26.39 22.75 35.94
N GLN A 74 26.21 23.07 34.65
CA GLN A 74 25.04 22.68 33.86
C GLN A 74 25.50 21.87 32.65
N TYR A 75 24.90 20.69 32.46
CA TYR A 75 25.16 19.83 31.32
C TYR A 75 23.86 19.55 30.58
N TYR A 76 23.87 19.78 29.27
CA TYR A 76 22.72 19.60 28.38
C TYR A 76 22.99 18.38 27.51
N LEU A 77 22.30 17.27 27.79
CA LEU A 77 22.46 16.01 27.08
C LEU A 77 21.24 15.79 26.17
N VAL A 78 21.48 15.89 24.87
CA VAL A 78 20.44 15.87 23.84
C VAL A 78 20.75 14.81 22.81
N GLN A 79 19.70 14.28 22.20
CA GLN A 79 19.81 13.35 21.09
C GLN A 79 19.53 14.14 19.81
N ASP A 80 20.46 14.07 18.85
CA ASP A 80 20.36 14.83 17.60
C ASP A 80 19.44 14.14 16.58
N THR A 81 19.38 12.81 16.60
CA THR A 81 18.50 12.00 15.74
C THR A 81 17.88 10.83 16.51
N ALA A 82 16.58 10.58 16.31
CA ALA A 82 15.85 9.44 16.87
C ALA A 82 15.12 8.71 15.74
N GLY A 83 15.34 7.38 15.60
CA GLY A 83 14.75 6.59 14.51
C GLY A 83 15.15 7.06 13.10
N GLY A 84 16.31 7.70 12.95
CA GLY A 84 16.78 8.26 11.67
C GLY A 84 16.15 9.61 11.29
N THR A 85 15.27 10.17 12.12
CA THR A 85 14.67 11.50 11.95
C THR A 85 15.38 12.50 12.87
N PRO A 86 15.62 13.76 12.43
CA PRO A 86 16.10 14.82 13.30
C PRO A 86 15.18 15.03 14.49
N VAL A 87 15.76 15.21 15.68
CA VAL A 87 14.97 15.56 16.89
C VAL A 87 14.79 17.08 16.93
N THR A 88 13.54 17.52 16.90
CA THR A 88 13.19 18.94 17.01
C THR A 88 13.44 19.43 18.45
N PRO A 89 14.24 20.49 18.64
CA PRO A 89 14.47 21.11 19.94
C PRO A 89 13.20 21.72 20.53
N CYS A 90 13.18 21.93 21.85
CA CYS A 90 12.11 22.65 22.54
C CYS A 90 11.86 24.03 21.91
N LEU A 91 10.60 24.33 21.58
CA LEU A 91 10.21 25.58 20.89
C LEU A 91 10.57 26.85 21.65
N TYR A 92 10.75 26.75 22.97
CA TYR A 92 11.21 27.91 23.76
C TYR A 92 12.60 28.37 23.37
N PHE A 93 13.45 27.51 22.82
CA PHE A 93 14.81 27.91 22.48
C PHE A 93 14.88 28.90 21.31
N GLU A 94 13.95 28.84 20.36
CA GLU A 94 13.86 29.83 19.26
C GLU A 94 13.72 31.25 19.83
N GLU A 95 12.87 31.39 20.87
CA GLU A 95 12.67 32.67 21.57
C GLU A 95 13.82 33.05 22.51
N LEU A 96 14.70 32.11 22.89
CA LEU A 96 15.86 32.37 23.75
C LEU A 96 17.11 32.76 22.98
N PHE A 97 17.30 32.18 21.80
CA PHE A 97 18.49 32.36 20.98
C PHE A 97 18.31 33.38 19.85
N ASP A 98 17.08 33.88 19.62
CA ASP A 98 16.76 34.86 18.56
C ASP A 98 17.26 34.38 17.17
N GLU A 99 17.35 33.04 17.02
CA GLU A 99 17.88 32.30 15.88
C GLU A 99 17.00 31.05 15.65
N GLU A 100 16.66 30.75 14.39
CA GLU A 100 15.94 29.53 14.00
C GLU A 100 16.92 28.36 13.87
N PHE A 101 16.61 27.21 14.47
CA PHE A 101 17.41 26.00 14.32
C PHE A 101 16.53 24.75 14.37
N ASP A 102 16.76 23.82 13.45
CA ASP A 102 15.89 22.67 13.22
C ASP A 102 16.32 21.43 14.04
N ARG A 103 17.56 21.42 14.55
CA ARG A 103 18.19 20.30 15.26
C ARG A 103 19.31 20.77 16.19
N PHE A 104 19.69 19.92 17.15
CA PHE A 104 20.72 20.26 18.13
C PHE A 104 22.13 20.41 17.55
N SER A 105 22.44 19.73 16.44
CA SER A 105 23.74 19.87 15.76
C SER A 105 23.97 21.25 15.14
N ASP A 106 22.92 22.04 14.98
CA ASP A 106 23.04 23.41 14.48
C ASP A 106 23.64 24.34 15.55
N LEU A 107 23.59 23.93 16.83
CA LEU A 107 24.23 24.60 17.96
C LEU A 107 25.62 24.00 18.25
N TYR A 108 26.48 24.79 18.91
CA TYR A 108 27.80 24.32 19.35
C TYR A 108 27.64 23.18 20.39
N SER A 109 27.83 21.95 19.92
CA SER A 109 27.63 20.72 20.71
C SER A 109 28.85 19.79 20.62
N LEU A 110 29.08 19.03 21.69
CA LEU A 110 30.09 17.98 21.72
C LEU A 110 29.42 16.65 21.39
N GLN A 111 29.79 16.05 20.26
CA GLN A 111 29.25 14.76 19.86
C GLN A 111 29.86 13.63 20.69
N HIS A 112 29.01 12.88 21.39
CA HIS A 112 29.36 11.65 22.07
C HIS A 112 28.73 10.47 21.34
N SER A 113 29.53 9.76 20.54
CA SER A 113 29.14 8.47 19.98
C SER A 113 29.70 7.32 20.82
N ARG A 114 29.00 6.19 20.88
CA ARG A 114 29.62 4.96 21.38
C ARG A 114 30.71 4.56 20.39
N ALA A 115 31.95 4.47 20.87
CA ALA A 115 33.01 3.82 20.10
C ALA A 115 32.64 2.34 19.95
N PHE A 116 32.10 1.96 18.80
CA PHE A 116 31.91 0.57 18.46
C PHE A 116 33.28 -0.07 18.38
N ARG A 117 33.58 -0.98 19.32
CA ARG A 117 34.67 -1.92 19.11
C ARG A 117 34.27 -2.77 17.92
N THR A 118 35.11 -2.81 16.90
CA THR A 118 35.03 -3.82 15.85
C THR A 118 35.08 -5.19 16.52
N THR A 119 33.92 -5.83 16.67
CA THR A 119 33.87 -7.25 17.04
C THR A 119 34.43 -8.03 15.86
N GLN A 120 35.68 -8.46 16.02
CA GLN A 120 36.26 -9.50 15.18
C GLN A 120 35.46 -10.78 15.42
N ASP A 121 34.95 -11.33 14.31
CA ASP A 121 34.20 -12.58 14.16
C ASP A 121 32.84 -12.66 14.89
N GLY A 122 31.79 -12.92 14.10
CA GLY A 122 30.44 -13.19 14.63
C GLY A 122 30.38 -14.55 15.32
N PHE A 123 29.23 -14.88 15.91
CA PHE A 123 29.01 -16.19 16.54
C PHE A 123 29.26 -17.34 15.55
N GLU A 124 29.96 -18.38 16.00
CA GLU A 124 30.05 -19.65 15.28
C GLU A 124 28.65 -20.20 15.04
N ARG A 125 28.37 -20.60 13.79
CA ARG A 125 27.08 -21.18 13.41
C ARG A 125 27.19 -22.69 13.46
N GLU A 126 26.39 -23.33 14.30
CA GLU A 126 26.18 -24.77 14.24
C GLU A 126 25.02 -25.06 13.28
N PRO A 127 25.19 -25.98 12.30
CA PRO A 127 24.07 -26.42 11.48
C PRO A 127 23.05 -27.14 12.37
N LEU A 128 21.78 -26.75 12.25
CA LEU A 128 20.69 -27.47 12.87
C LEU A 128 20.42 -28.70 12.01
N ASP A 129 20.35 -29.89 12.61
CA ASP A 129 19.98 -31.15 11.93
C ASP A 129 18.46 -31.21 11.69
N VAL A 130 17.92 -30.16 11.09
CA VAL A 130 16.52 -30.00 10.75
C VAL A 130 16.47 -29.57 9.28
N PRO A 131 15.86 -30.37 8.38
CA PRO A 131 15.72 -29.97 6.99
C PRO A 131 14.83 -28.72 6.90
N PRO A 132 15.15 -27.77 6.01
CA PRO A 132 14.31 -26.60 5.81
C PRO A 132 12.94 -27.02 5.28
N GLU A 133 11.88 -26.41 5.80
CA GLU A 133 10.53 -26.57 5.24
C GLU A 133 10.41 -25.75 3.95
N GLU A 134 10.10 -26.43 2.85
CA GLU A 134 9.89 -25.84 1.53
C GLU A 134 8.59 -25.04 1.49
N VAL A 135 8.68 -23.83 0.97
CA VAL A 135 7.52 -23.02 0.64
C VAL A 135 7.04 -23.41 -0.75
N THR A 136 5.83 -23.94 -0.83
CA THR A 136 5.21 -24.39 -2.08
C THR A 136 4.32 -23.33 -2.72
N ALA A 137 3.83 -22.36 -1.94
CA ALA A 137 2.95 -21.30 -2.44
C ALA A 137 3.11 -19.96 -1.68
N LEU A 138 3.05 -18.85 -2.42
CA LEU A 138 3.11 -17.49 -1.89
C LEU A 138 1.75 -16.78 -2.02
N SER A 139 1.42 -15.97 -1.00
CA SER A 139 0.33 -15.01 -1.11
C SER A 139 0.77 -13.75 -1.85
N GLN A 140 -0.21 -12.98 -2.32
CA GLN A 140 -0.02 -11.66 -2.92
C GLN A 140 0.86 -10.74 -2.05
N SER A 141 0.52 -10.61 -0.77
CA SER A 141 1.27 -9.80 0.19
C SER A 141 2.69 -10.32 0.40
N SER A 142 2.84 -11.65 0.52
CA SER A 142 4.14 -12.30 0.67
C SER A 142 5.07 -12.03 -0.51
N LEU A 143 4.55 -12.15 -1.73
CA LEU A 143 5.31 -11.90 -2.96
C LEU A 143 5.70 -10.43 -3.07
N ASN A 144 4.77 -9.51 -2.80
CA ASN A 144 5.03 -8.08 -2.77
C ASN A 144 6.18 -7.71 -1.81
N THR A 145 6.08 -8.15 -0.56
CA THR A 145 7.09 -7.87 0.47
C THR A 145 8.44 -8.47 0.06
N TYR A 146 8.46 -9.70 -0.44
CA TYR A 146 9.68 -10.36 -0.88
C TYR A 146 10.37 -9.64 -2.03
N VAL A 147 9.60 -9.18 -3.03
CA VAL A 147 10.13 -8.44 -4.19
C VAL A 147 10.66 -7.07 -3.79
N ASN A 148 10.00 -6.38 -2.84
CA ASN A 148 10.47 -5.10 -2.31
C ASN A 148 11.73 -5.27 -1.44
N SER A 149 11.71 -6.23 -0.50
CA SER A 149 12.86 -6.56 0.35
C SER A 149 12.76 -8.00 0.88
N PRO A 150 13.63 -8.92 0.41
CA PRO A 150 13.66 -10.30 0.93
C PRO A 150 13.90 -10.38 2.43
N ARG A 151 14.68 -9.44 2.99
CA ARG A 151 14.92 -9.38 4.43
C ARG A 151 13.70 -8.93 5.22
N ASP A 152 12.91 -8.00 4.69
CA ASP A 152 11.64 -7.62 5.31
C ASP A 152 10.66 -8.81 5.31
N TYR A 153 10.57 -9.54 4.20
CA TYR A 153 9.80 -10.78 4.13
C TYR A 153 10.26 -11.80 5.19
N PHE A 154 11.56 -11.95 5.39
CA PHE A 154 12.07 -12.86 6.41
C PHE A 154 11.62 -12.46 7.82
N PHE A 155 11.71 -11.17 8.16
CA PHE A 155 11.30 -10.70 9.49
C PHE A 155 9.78 -10.73 9.70
N SER A 156 8.97 -10.51 8.66
CA SER A 156 7.50 -10.63 8.76
C SER A 156 7.03 -12.07 9.04
N ARG A 157 7.90 -13.08 8.88
CA ARG A 157 7.65 -14.46 9.32
C ARG A 157 8.05 -14.74 10.77
N LEU A 158 8.78 -13.84 11.41
CA LEU A 158 9.35 -14.02 12.74
C LEU A 158 8.74 -13.07 13.78
N VAL A 159 8.30 -11.90 13.35
CA VAL A 159 7.82 -10.83 14.21
C VAL A 159 6.34 -10.57 13.92
N ASP A 160 5.57 -10.30 14.97
CA ASP A 160 4.19 -9.85 14.84
C ASP A 160 4.14 -8.39 14.38
N ASN A 161 3.44 -8.12 13.27
CA ASN A 161 3.27 -6.75 12.77
C ASN A 161 2.23 -5.95 13.58
N PRO A 162 2.45 -4.65 13.81
CA PRO A 162 1.57 -3.78 14.60
C PRO A 162 0.28 -3.33 13.87
N ASP A 163 0.17 -3.46 12.54
CA ASP A 163 -0.90 -2.89 11.70
C ASP A 163 -2.31 -3.53 11.85
N LYS A 164 -2.56 -4.28 12.92
CA LYS A 164 -3.82 -5.04 13.15
C LYS A 164 -5.08 -4.17 13.10
N GLU A 165 -4.97 -2.87 13.39
CA GLU A 165 -6.11 -1.94 13.47
C GLU A 165 -6.77 -1.68 12.10
N HIS A 166 -5.99 -1.34 11.08
CA HIS A 166 -6.51 -1.10 9.72
C HIS A 166 -7.06 -2.39 9.09
N PHE A 167 -6.44 -3.53 9.40
CA PHE A 167 -6.96 -4.83 8.97
C PHE A 167 -8.30 -5.16 9.64
N ARG A 168 -8.52 -4.78 10.92
CA ARG A 168 -9.80 -5.04 11.59
C ARG A 168 -10.95 -4.24 10.97
N GLU A 169 -10.75 -2.94 10.71
CA GLU A 169 -11.75 -2.09 10.05
C GLU A 169 -12.08 -2.65 8.64
N GLY A 170 -11.06 -2.98 7.84
CA GLY A 170 -11.24 -3.59 6.52
C GLY A 170 -12.00 -4.92 6.58
N ASN A 171 -11.56 -5.85 7.44
CA ASN A 171 -12.18 -7.18 7.56
C ASN A 171 -13.67 -7.09 7.90
N LEU A 172 -14.10 -6.14 8.73
CA LEU A 172 -15.53 -5.96 9.03
C LEU A 172 -16.34 -5.56 7.79
N PHE A 173 -15.79 -4.77 6.86
CA PHE A 173 -16.48 -4.49 5.60
C PHE A 173 -16.56 -5.71 4.69
N HIS A 174 -15.52 -6.55 4.66
CA HIS A 174 -15.53 -7.81 3.93
C HIS A 174 -16.56 -8.77 4.53
N ASP A 175 -16.54 -8.94 5.85
CA ASP A 175 -17.50 -9.78 6.58
C ASP A 175 -18.94 -9.32 6.31
N PHE A 176 -19.18 -8.01 6.28
CA PHE A 176 -20.50 -7.46 5.94
C PHE A 176 -20.89 -7.76 4.49
N ALA A 177 -19.98 -7.56 3.53
CA ALA A 177 -20.25 -7.82 2.13
C ALA A 177 -20.57 -9.30 1.89
N GLU A 178 -19.81 -10.20 2.51
CA GLU A 178 -20.05 -11.64 2.53
C GLU A 178 -21.43 -11.98 3.11
N PHE A 179 -21.76 -11.41 4.27
CA PHE A 179 -23.04 -11.62 4.93
C PHE A 179 -24.21 -11.14 4.06
N TYR A 180 -24.07 -9.97 3.43
CA TYR A 180 -25.11 -9.38 2.61
C TYR A 180 -25.39 -10.21 1.34
N VAL A 181 -24.37 -10.81 0.73
CA VAL A 181 -24.57 -11.73 -0.42
C VAL A 181 -25.40 -12.95 -0.02
N SER A 182 -25.20 -13.50 1.17
CA SER A 182 -25.95 -14.67 1.67
C SER A 182 -27.34 -14.33 2.21
N HIS A 183 -27.50 -13.16 2.84
CA HIS A 183 -28.71 -12.77 3.57
C HIS A 183 -29.16 -11.33 3.24
N PRO A 184 -29.44 -11.00 1.97
CA PRO A 184 -29.80 -9.63 1.58
C PRO A 184 -31.14 -9.17 2.20
N ASP A 185 -32.03 -10.10 2.56
CA ASP A 185 -33.32 -9.86 3.19
C ASP A 185 -33.23 -9.39 4.65
N VAL A 186 -32.08 -9.60 5.29
CA VAL A 186 -31.84 -9.21 6.70
C VAL A 186 -31.49 -7.74 6.81
N ILE A 187 -30.77 -7.20 5.84
CA ILE A 187 -30.24 -5.85 5.88
C ILE A 187 -31.20 -4.90 5.15
N THR A 188 -31.78 -3.99 5.93
CA THR A 188 -32.60 -2.87 5.49
C THR A 188 -31.85 -1.54 5.65
N THR A 189 -32.38 -0.46 5.06
CA THR A 189 -31.81 0.89 5.25
C THR A 189 -31.71 1.30 6.72
N ASP A 190 -32.68 0.88 7.55
CA ASP A 190 -32.69 1.20 8.99
C ASP A 190 -31.63 0.38 9.76
N THR A 191 -31.33 -0.85 9.33
CA THR A 191 -30.28 -1.68 9.94
C THR A 191 -28.86 -1.26 9.55
N LEU A 192 -28.67 -0.50 8.47
CA LEU A 192 -27.33 -0.02 8.09
C LEU A 192 -26.71 0.88 9.15
N ASP A 193 -27.53 1.67 9.86
CA ASP A 193 -27.08 2.50 10.98
C ASP A 193 -26.64 1.64 12.18
N GLU A 194 -27.36 0.56 12.44
CA GLU A 194 -27.01 -0.42 13.47
C GLU A 194 -25.69 -1.11 13.12
N VAL A 195 -25.55 -1.63 11.90
CA VAL A 195 -24.32 -2.26 11.42
C VAL A 195 -23.14 -1.30 11.51
N ALA A 196 -23.29 -0.05 11.07
CA ALA A 196 -22.25 0.96 11.16
C ALA A 196 -21.84 1.24 12.62
N ALA A 197 -22.80 1.27 13.55
CA ALA A 197 -22.54 1.44 14.98
C ALA A 197 -21.82 0.21 15.57
N VAL A 198 -22.18 -1.00 15.15
CA VAL A 198 -21.52 -2.24 15.57
C VAL A 198 -20.07 -2.29 15.09
N ILE A 199 -19.81 -1.95 13.81
CA ILE A 199 -18.44 -1.84 13.29
C ILE A 199 -17.65 -0.83 14.13
N LEU A 200 -18.26 0.32 14.43
CA LEU A 200 -17.63 1.37 15.20
C LEU A 200 -17.31 0.95 16.63
N ASP A 201 -18.20 0.22 17.31
CA ASP A 201 -17.97 -0.30 18.65
C ASP A 201 -16.86 -1.35 18.68
N GLU A 202 -16.76 -2.19 17.64
CA GLU A 202 -15.69 -3.18 17.52
C GLU A 202 -14.32 -2.53 17.30
N VAL A 203 -14.27 -1.41 16.58
CA VAL A 203 -13.00 -0.68 16.36
C VAL A 203 -12.71 0.39 17.41
N ASP A 204 -13.70 0.81 18.21
CA ASP A 204 -13.59 1.88 19.22
C ASP A 204 -12.36 1.76 20.14
N PRO A 205 -11.97 0.56 20.63
CA PRO A 205 -10.78 0.39 21.46
C PRO A 205 -9.47 0.87 20.82
N PHE A 206 -9.43 0.96 19.49
CA PHE A 206 -8.28 1.38 18.69
C PHE A 206 -8.35 2.85 18.26
N LEU A 207 -9.46 3.55 18.56
CA LEU A 207 -9.72 4.89 18.05
C LEU A 207 -9.53 5.98 19.11
N ARG A 208 -9.19 7.19 18.63
CA ARG A 208 -9.29 8.41 19.44
C ARG A 208 -10.75 8.86 19.41
N GLY A 209 -11.41 8.93 20.57
CA GLY A 209 -12.86 9.19 20.69
C GLY A 209 -13.39 10.52 20.11
N VAL A 210 -12.55 11.36 19.51
CA VAL A 210 -12.94 12.63 18.85
C VAL A 210 -13.51 12.38 17.45
N ASP A 211 -13.32 11.19 16.87
CA ASP A 211 -13.66 10.91 15.46
C ASP A 211 -14.90 10.01 15.27
N ARG A 212 -15.66 9.74 16.34
CA ARG A 212 -16.73 8.73 16.34
C ARG A 212 -17.87 9.06 15.35
N GLU A 213 -18.39 10.29 15.33
CA GLU A 213 -19.48 10.68 14.42
C GLU A 213 -19.05 10.68 12.94
N ILE A 214 -17.83 11.13 12.67
CA ILE A 214 -17.27 11.14 11.31
C ILE A 214 -17.12 9.70 10.80
N ARG A 215 -16.59 8.80 11.65
CA ARG A 215 -16.44 7.38 11.31
C ARG A 215 -17.77 6.67 11.14
N LEU A 216 -18.76 6.95 11.99
CA LEU A 216 -20.10 6.39 11.82
C LEU A 216 -20.68 6.76 10.44
N THR A 217 -20.55 8.03 10.04
CA THR A 217 -21.00 8.50 8.72
C THR A 217 -20.23 7.80 7.60
N LYS A 218 -18.91 7.72 7.71
CA LYS A 218 -18.04 7.00 6.77
C LYS A 218 -18.48 5.54 6.60
N TYR A 219 -18.73 4.84 7.70
CA TYR A 219 -19.11 3.43 7.67
C TYR A 219 -20.50 3.25 7.06
N ARG A 220 -21.48 4.08 7.46
CA ARG A 220 -22.81 4.08 6.85
C ARG A 220 -22.74 4.24 5.33
N ILE A 221 -21.97 5.22 4.85
CA ILE A 221 -21.81 5.45 3.40
C ILE A 221 -21.17 4.24 2.73
N GLY A 222 -20.08 3.71 3.29
CA GLY A 222 -19.41 2.53 2.71
C GLY A 222 -20.31 1.30 2.63
N LEU A 223 -21.09 1.02 3.69
CA LEU A 223 -22.06 -0.08 3.70
C LEU A 223 -23.18 0.14 2.68
N GLN A 224 -23.69 1.36 2.57
CA GLN A 224 -24.70 1.71 1.58
C GLN A 224 -24.17 1.52 0.15
N THR A 225 -22.95 1.96 -0.15
CA THR A 225 -22.33 1.77 -1.47
C THR A 225 -22.14 0.29 -1.81
N ILE A 226 -21.79 -0.55 -0.82
CA ILE A 226 -21.71 -2.01 -0.99
C ILE A 226 -23.08 -2.61 -1.34
N VAL A 227 -24.12 -2.23 -0.57
CA VAL A 227 -25.51 -2.69 -0.82
C VAL A 227 -25.99 -2.27 -2.20
N GLU A 228 -25.85 -0.98 -2.55
CA GLU A 228 -26.25 -0.45 -3.85
C GLU A 228 -25.55 -1.19 -5.01
N PHE A 229 -24.27 -1.49 -4.86
CA PHE A 229 -23.53 -2.26 -5.87
C PHE A 229 -24.04 -3.69 -6.01
N LEU A 230 -24.23 -4.40 -4.89
CA LEU A 230 -24.66 -5.80 -4.87
C LEU A 230 -26.12 -5.98 -5.34
N ASP A 231 -27.01 -5.05 -5.00
CA ASP A 231 -28.39 -5.04 -5.50
C ASP A 231 -28.44 -4.81 -7.02
N ALA A 232 -27.62 -3.89 -7.53
CA ALA A 232 -27.53 -3.63 -8.96
C ALA A 232 -26.82 -4.77 -9.74
N ASN A 233 -25.93 -5.51 -9.06
CA ASN A 233 -25.06 -6.51 -9.66
C ASN A 233 -25.01 -7.80 -8.80
N PRO A 234 -26.12 -8.54 -8.65
CA PRO A 234 -26.11 -9.77 -7.88
C PRO A 234 -25.14 -10.81 -8.49
N PRO A 235 -24.43 -11.60 -7.66
CA PRO A 235 -23.56 -12.67 -8.16
C PRO A 235 -24.33 -13.66 -9.06
N GLN A 236 -23.66 -14.18 -10.09
CA GLN A 236 -24.24 -15.06 -11.11
C GLN A 236 -23.53 -16.41 -11.20
N GLY A 237 -24.33 -17.46 -11.35
CA GLY A 237 -23.87 -18.84 -11.60
C GLY A 237 -23.98 -19.73 -10.37
N ASP A 238 -23.73 -21.03 -10.56
CA ASP A 238 -23.50 -21.94 -9.44
C ASP A 238 -22.07 -21.67 -8.95
N GLY A 239 -21.91 -21.22 -7.69
CA GLY A 239 -20.61 -21.02 -7.07
C GLY A 239 -19.65 -22.18 -7.40
N LEU A 240 -18.42 -21.86 -7.79
CA LEU A 240 -17.45 -22.90 -8.13
C LEU A 240 -17.24 -23.76 -6.86
N THR A 241 -17.36 -25.07 -7.00
CA THR A 241 -17.38 -26.02 -5.87
C THR A 241 -15.97 -26.24 -5.31
N THR A 242 -15.38 -25.22 -4.68
CA THR A 242 -14.23 -25.47 -3.79
C THR A 242 -14.74 -26.02 -2.47
N PRO A 243 -14.00 -26.94 -1.83
CA PRO A 243 -14.28 -27.31 -0.45
C PRO A 243 -14.34 -26.05 0.41
N ASP A 244 -15.36 -25.94 1.26
CA ASP A 244 -15.44 -24.91 2.31
C ASP A 244 -14.12 -24.89 3.08
N SER A 245 -13.26 -23.93 2.76
CA SER A 245 -12.16 -23.55 3.62
C SER A 245 -12.73 -22.53 4.59
N GLY A 246 -13.51 -22.99 5.56
CA GLY A 246 -14.05 -22.21 6.68
C GLY A 246 -12.92 -21.66 7.56
N TRP A 247 -12.08 -20.79 7.01
CA TRP A 247 -11.02 -20.07 7.68
C TRP A 247 -11.52 -18.65 7.96
N GLY A 248 -12.14 -18.52 9.14
CA GLY A 248 -12.66 -17.27 9.69
C GLY A 248 -14.12 -17.40 10.09
N GLU A 249 -14.44 -17.10 11.35
CA GLU A 249 -15.82 -16.82 11.74
C GLU A 249 -16.16 -15.42 11.21
N ASN A 250 -17.09 -15.35 10.27
CA ASN A 250 -17.61 -14.07 9.79
C ASN A 250 -18.33 -13.37 10.94
N PHE A 251 -17.91 -12.14 11.25
CA PHE A 251 -18.42 -11.40 12.41
C PHE A 251 -19.94 -11.21 12.36
N PHE A 252 -20.51 -10.91 11.19
CA PHE A 252 -21.95 -10.65 11.05
C PHE A 252 -22.80 -11.92 11.00
N ALA A 253 -22.23 -13.03 10.52
CA ALA A 253 -22.86 -14.35 10.63
C ALA A 253 -23.12 -14.72 12.09
N GLU A 254 -22.12 -14.49 12.96
CA GLU A 254 -22.26 -14.69 14.40
C GLU A 254 -23.21 -13.66 15.01
N TYR A 255 -23.04 -12.37 14.69
CA TYR A 255 -23.86 -11.28 15.24
C TYR A 255 -25.36 -11.48 15.00
N TYR A 256 -25.73 -11.95 13.80
CA TYR A 256 -27.11 -12.20 13.41
C TYR A 256 -27.58 -13.65 13.63
N ASP A 257 -26.71 -14.54 14.14
CA ASP A 257 -26.96 -15.98 14.30
C ASP A 257 -27.47 -16.63 13.00
N ARG A 258 -26.80 -16.34 11.88
CA ARG A 258 -27.13 -16.86 10.55
C ARG A 258 -25.87 -17.36 9.82
N PRO A 259 -25.82 -18.64 9.43
CA PRO A 259 -24.67 -19.19 8.72
C PRO A 259 -24.61 -18.65 7.28
N ILE A 260 -23.40 -18.49 6.76
CA ILE A 260 -23.12 -18.04 5.39
C ILE A 260 -22.84 -19.27 4.51
N ASP A 261 -23.30 -19.23 3.27
CA ASP A 261 -22.89 -20.17 2.22
C ASP A 261 -21.81 -19.49 1.35
N ALA A 262 -20.56 -19.97 1.45
CA ALA A 262 -19.39 -19.34 0.83
C ALA A 262 -19.25 -19.64 -0.68
N SER A 263 -20.35 -19.96 -1.36
CA SER A 263 -20.32 -20.39 -2.76
C SER A 263 -19.79 -19.31 -3.71
N HIS A 264 -19.97 -18.03 -3.37
CA HIS A 264 -19.51 -16.89 -4.17
C HIS A 264 -18.45 -16.01 -3.49
N THR A 265 -18.29 -16.09 -2.17
CA THR A 265 -17.54 -15.11 -1.39
C THR A 265 -16.38 -15.74 -0.63
N GLU A 266 -15.35 -14.94 -0.33
CA GLU A 266 -14.24 -15.28 0.57
C GLU A 266 -13.55 -16.62 0.23
N ARG A 267 -13.42 -16.93 -1.08
CA ARG A 267 -12.95 -18.22 -1.58
C ARG A 267 -11.45 -18.36 -1.51
N TRP A 268 -10.98 -19.27 -0.67
CA TRP A 268 -9.57 -19.63 -0.61
C TRP A 268 -9.17 -20.49 -1.82
N PHE A 269 -7.95 -20.28 -2.30
CA PHE A 269 -7.28 -21.23 -3.16
C PHE A 269 -5.80 -21.37 -2.78
N GLU A 270 -5.28 -22.55 -3.02
CA GLU A 270 -3.85 -22.86 -2.96
C GLU A 270 -3.51 -23.69 -4.19
N ASN A 271 -2.87 -23.05 -5.17
CA ASN A 271 -2.45 -23.65 -6.42
C ASN A 271 -0.93 -23.82 -6.38
N THR A 272 -0.47 -25.01 -5.99
CA THR A 272 0.95 -25.36 -5.90
C THR A 272 1.63 -25.45 -7.25
N ASP A 273 0.90 -25.71 -8.34
CA ASP A 273 1.45 -25.78 -9.69
C ASP A 273 1.86 -24.39 -10.21
N LEU A 274 1.13 -23.36 -9.80
CA LEU A 274 1.49 -21.95 -10.01
C LEU A 274 2.38 -21.39 -8.90
N GLY A 275 2.40 -22.02 -7.72
CA GLY A 275 3.09 -21.50 -6.55
C GLY A 275 2.36 -20.34 -5.86
N LEU A 276 1.03 -20.28 -6.00
CA LEU A 276 0.21 -19.15 -5.56
C LEU A 276 -0.90 -19.58 -4.60
N LYS A 277 -1.19 -18.73 -3.62
CA LYS A 277 -2.36 -18.87 -2.76
C LYS A 277 -3.01 -17.52 -2.48
N GLY A 278 -4.30 -17.52 -2.21
CA GLY A 278 -5.04 -16.29 -1.97
C GLY A 278 -6.47 -16.55 -1.53
N LYS A 279 -7.14 -15.46 -1.15
CA LYS A 279 -8.56 -15.42 -0.80
C LYS A 279 -9.24 -14.45 -1.76
N ILE A 280 -10.25 -14.93 -2.49
CA ILE A 280 -11.01 -14.13 -3.45
C ILE A 280 -12.25 -13.60 -2.71
N ASP A 281 -12.38 -12.28 -2.60
CA ASP A 281 -13.51 -11.71 -1.85
C ASP A 281 -14.87 -12.05 -2.50
N LEU A 282 -14.98 -11.87 -3.83
CA LEU A 282 -16.21 -12.18 -4.56
C LEU A 282 -15.94 -12.74 -5.96
N VAL A 283 -16.50 -13.90 -6.25
CA VAL A 283 -16.66 -14.47 -7.59
C VAL A 283 -18.01 -14.04 -8.14
N HIS A 284 -18.02 -12.88 -8.83
CA HIS A 284 -19.23 -12.29 -9.40
C HIS A 284 -19.83 -13.16 -10.51
N SER A 285 -18.97 -13.76 -11.33
CA SER A 285 -19.33 -14.78 -12.33
C SER A 285 -18.09 -15.60 -12.68
N PRO A 286 -18.20 -16.71 -13.45
CA PRO A 286 -17.03 -17.53 -13.81
C PRO A 286 -15.87 -16.77 -14.47
N ALA A 287 -16.13 -15.63 -15.11
CA ALA A 287 -15.13 -14.80 -15.78
C ALA A 287 -14.89 -13.44 -15.09
N ARG A 288 -15.51 -13.18 -13.93
CA ARG A 288 -15.44 -11.89 -13.23
C ARG A 288 -15.22 -12.07 -11.75
N LEU A 289 -14.09 -11.55 -11.28
CA LEU A 289 -13.72 -11.51 -9.88
C LEU A 289 -13.79 -10.07 -9.37
N LEU A 290 -14.12 -9.89 -8.11
CA LEU A 290 -14.19 -8.61 -7.44
C LEU A 290 -13.48 -8.66 -6.09
N ASP A 291 -12.85 -7.54 -5.75
CA ASP A 291 -12.13 -7.34 -4.50
C ASP A 291 -12.49 -5.97 -3.89
N TYR A 292 -12.85 -5.97 -2.61
CA TYR A 292 -13.27 -4.78 -1.88
C TYR A 292 -12.07 -4.01 -1.35
N LYS A 293 -12.08 -2.69 -1.52
CA LYS A 293 -10.98 -1.80 -1.08
C LYS A 293 -11.53 -0.61 -0.31
N SER A 294 -11.04 -0.42 0.92
CA SER A 294 -11.34 0.75 1.74
C SER A 294 -10.39 1.94 1.49
N GLY A 295 -9.33 1.74 0.72
CA GLY A 295 -8.36 2.78 0.36
C GLY A 295 -8.77 3.60 -0.87
N ALA A 296 -7.92 4.55 -1.26
CA ALA A 296 -8.13 5.38 -2.44
C ALA A 296 -8.06 4.57 -3.76
N LYS A 297 -8.90 4.95 -4.72
CA LYS A 297 -8.99 4.31 -6.03
C LYS A 297 -7.69 4.43 -6.81
N LYS A 298 -7.25 3.28 -7.33
CA LYS A 298 -6.19 3.20 -8.34
C LYS A 298 -6.79 3.08 -9.73
N SER A 299 -6.18 3.73 -10.71
CA SER A 299 -6.55 3.53 -12.13
C SER A 299 -6.02 2.19 -12.66
N ALA A 300 -6.64 1.66 -13.72
CA ALA A 300 -6.15 0.46 -14.40
C ALA A 300 -4.68 0.60 -14.83
N TYR A 301 -4.29 1.80 -15.27
CA TYR A 301 -2.90 2.13 -15.57
C TYR A 301 -1.98 1.94 -14.36
N SER A 302 -2.38 2.45 -13.20
CA SER A 302 -1.58 2.32 -11.98
C SER A 302 -1.49 0.86 -11.51
N ILE A 303 -2.55 0.07 -11.68
CA ILE A 303 -2.54 -1.36 -11.34
C ILE A 303 -1.54 -2.11 -12.23
N VAL A 304 -1.64 -1.96 -13.55
CA VAL A 304 -0.73 -2.62 -14.49
C VAL A 304 0.72 -2.17 -14.29
N LYS A 305 0.95 -0.87 -14.09
CA LYS A 305 2.29 -0.32 -13.82
C LYS A 305 2.89 -0.90 -12.53
N HIS A 306 2.13 -0.97 -11.45
CA HIS A 306 2.65 -1.52 -10.18
C HIS A 306 2.86 -3.04 -10.23
N SER A 307 2.38 -3.72 -11.27
CA SER A 307 2.59 -5.15 -11.50
C SER A 307 3.76 -5.46 -12.44
N GLU A 308 4.57 -4.47 -12.83
CA GLU A 308 5.79 -4.65 -13.61
C GLU A 308 6.76 -5.62 -12.91
N LEU A 309 7.41 -6.49 -13.70
CA LEU A 309 8.26 -7.58 -13.22
C LEU A 309 9.75 -7.26 -13.29
N ASP A 310 10.16 -6.46 -14.30
CA ASP A 310 11.56 -6.12 -14.55
C ASP A 310 11.73 -4.71 -15.20
N PRO A 311 12.33 -3.73 -14.48
CA PRO A 311 12.45 -3.74 -13.03
C PRO A 311 11.05 -3.69 -12.39
N PRO A 312 10.84 -4.28 -11.20
CA PRO A 312 9.59 -4.11 -10.50
C PRO A 312 9.38 -2.66 -10.04
N SER A 313 8.12 -2.27 -9.89
CA SER A 313 7.77 -0.95 -9.34
C SER A 313 8.30 -0.77 -7.92
N ASP A 314 8.56 0.48 -7.54
CA ASP A 314 8.83 0.93 -6.16
C ASP A 314 7.69 0.65 -5.17
N LYS A 315 6.51 0.26 -5.64
CA LYS A 315 5.40 -0.23 -4.84
C LYS A 315 4.79 -1.46 -5.53
N PRO A 316 5.47 -2.62 -5.51
CA PRO A 316 5.01 -3.82 -6.20
C PRO A 316 3.57 -4.16 -5.79
N ASN A 317 2.74 -4.52 -6.76
CA ASN A 317 1.40 -5.03 -6.50
C ASN A 317 1.01 -6.03 -7.58
N PHE A 318 1.11 -7.31 -7.23
CA PHE A 318 0.79 -8.42 -8.12
C PHE A 318 -0.63 -8.97 -7.94
N GLN A 319 -1.52 -8.22 -7.28
CA GLN A 319 -2.84 -8.73 -6.89
C GLN A 319 -3.67 -9.17 -8.10
N ALA A 320 -3.82 -8.30 -9.09
CA ALA A 320 -4.60 -8.63 -10.29
C ALA A 320 -4.01 -9.81 -11.07
N LEU A 321 -2.69 -9.82 -11.29
CA LEU A 321 -2.00 -10.92 -11.99
C LEU A 321 -2.17 -12.26 -11.26
N LEU A 322 -2.05 -12.27 -9.93
CA LEU A 322 -2.20 -13.47 -9.11
C LEU A 322 -3.59 -14.10 -9.25
N TYR A 323 -4.65 -13.29 -9.12
CA TYR A 323 -6.01 -13.82 -9.24
C TYR A 323 -6.36 -14.20 -10.69
N LEU A 324 -5.91 -13.42 -11.67
CA LEU A 324 -6.14 -13.74 -13.09
C LEU A 324 -5.37 -15.00 -13.51
N ALA A 325 -4.14 -15.21 -13.04
CA ALA A 325 -3.36 -16.42 -13.31
C ALA A 325 -4.05 -17.66 -12.71
N HIS A 326 -4.52 -17.59 -11.47
CA HIS A 326 -5.31 -18.67 -10.88
C HIS A 326 -6.61 -18.92 -11.68
N GLN A 327 -7.38 -17.86 -11.97
CA GLN A 327 -8.64 -17.99 -12.68
C GLN A 327 -8.46 -18.56 -14.10
N ARG A 328 -7.34 -18.24 -14.77
CA ARG A 328 -6.96 -18.81 -16.07
C ARG A 328 -6.82 -20.34 -16.03
N THR A 329 -6.42 -20.92 -14.90
CA THR A 329 -6.34 -22.38 -14.77
C THR A 329 -7.71 -23.04 -14.70
N GLU A 330 -8.70 -22.35 -14.13
CA GLU A 330 -10.10 -22.82 -14.04
C GLU A 330 -10.89 -22.54 -15.34
N ARG A 331 -10.55 -21.44 -16.04
CA ARG A 331 -11.20 -20.95 -17.26
C ARG A 331 -10.14 -20.61 -18.32
N PRO A 332 -9.53 -21.63 -18.94
CA PRO A 332 -8.56 -21.39 -20.00
C PRO A 332 -9.23 -20.79 -21.23
N ASP A 333 -8.47 -20.00 -22.00
CA ASP A 333 -8.90 -19.42 -23.28
C ASP A 333 -10.11 -18.46 -23.22
N GLU A 334 -10.50 -18.01 -22.02
CA GLU A 334 -11.59 -17.03 -21.81
C GLU A 334 -11.07 -15.63 -21.45
N GLU A 335 -11.84 -14.59 -21.79
CA GLU A 335 -11.60 -13.23 -21.29
C GLU A 335 -11.97 -13.16 -19.80
N LEU A 336 -11.03 -12.74 -18.96
CA LEU A 336 -11.23 -12.68 -17.50
C LEU A 336 -11.13 -11.24 -17.02
N ARG A 337 -11.93 -10.87 -16.03
CA ARG A 337 -11.94 -9.52 -15.46
C ARG A 337 -11.72 -9.58 -13.95
N PHE A 338 -10.87 -8.67 -13.48
CA PHE A 338 -10.64 -8.45 -12.06
C PHE A 338 -11.00 -7.00 -11.73
N THR A 339 -11.96 -6.81 -10.84
CA THR A 339 -12.52 -5.49 -10.48
C THR A 339 -12.17 -5.14 -9.04
N PHE A 340 -11.49 -4.02 -8.85
CA PHE A 340 -11.30 -3.41 -7.54
C PHE A 340 -12.46 -2.46 -7.25
N PHE A 341 -13.19 -2.72 -6.18
CA PHE A 341 -14.32 -1.90 -5.75
C PHE A 341 -13.93 -1.04 -4.53
N HIS A 342 -13.69 0.25 -4.79
CA HIS A 342 -13.30 1.23 -3.79
C HIS A 342 -14.55 1.90 -3.21
N PHE A 343 -15.21 1.21 -2.29
CA PHE A 343 -16.54 1.56 -1.76
C PHE A 343 -16.57 2.85 -0.91
N LEU A 344 -15.40 3.44 -0.61
CA LEU A 344 -15.28 4.73 0.07
C LEU A 344 -14.81 5.87 -0.85
N GLU A 345 -14.56 5.60 -2.13
CA GLU A 345 -13.99 6.59 -3.07
C GLU A 345 -14.90 7.82 -3.23
N THR A 346 -16.20 7.59 -3.36
CA THR A 346 -17.17 8.65 -3.61
C THR A 346 -17.71 9.28 -2.32
N LEU A 347 -17.04 9.13 -1.17
CA LEU A 347 -17.55 9.63 0.11
C LEU A 347 -17.84 11.15 0.06
N ASP A 348 -16.94 11.94 -0.53
CA ASP A 348 -17.12 13.38 -0.69
C ASP A 348 -18.21 13.72 -1.74
N ASP A 349 -18.33 12.91 -2.80
CA ASP A 349 -19.26 13.14 -3.91
C ASP A 349 -20.69 12.69 -3.58
N VAL A 350 -20.86 11.66 -2.75
CA VAL A 350 -22.15 11.18 -2.24
C VAL A 350 -22.75 12.21 -1.28
N VAL A 351 -21.92 12.84 -0.45
CA VAL A 351 -22.35 13.96 0.41
C VAL A 351 -22.84 15.15 -0.41
N THR A 352 -22.33 15.35 -1.63
CA THR A 352 -22.78 16.41 -2.55
C THR A 352 -23.82 15.98 -3.59
N GLY A 353 -24.20 14.69 -3.61
CA GLY A 353 -25.24 14.13 -4.49
C GLY A 353 -24.82 13.85 -5.94
N ASN A 354 -23.52 13.79 -6.25
CA ASN A 354 -22.99 13.59 -7.61
C ASN A 354 -22.23 12.26 -7.80
N GLY A 355 -22.11 11.43 -6.76
CA GLY A 355 -21.35 10.16 -6.85
C GLY A 355 -22.02 9.12 -7.76
N SER A 356 -21.22 8.43 -8.58
CA SER A 356 -21.65 7.26 -9.36
C SER A 356 -20.92 5.99 -8.89
N LEU A 357 -21.60 4.84 -8.90
CA LEU A 357 -20.97 3.55 -8.59
C LEU A 357 -19.80 3.23 -9.53
N ASP A 358 -19.85 3.68 -10.79
CA ASP A 358 -18.76 3.49 -11.75
C ASP A 358 -17.47 4.21 -11.29
N ASP A 359 -17.61 5.29 -10.52
CA ASP A 359 -16.47 6.02 -9.96
C ASP A 359 -15.81 5.25 -8.81
N CYS A 360 -16.45 4.23 -8.24
CA CYS A 360 -15.85 3.32 -7.26
C CYS A 360 -15.10 2.13 -7.91
N LEU A 361 -15.36 1.83 -9.19
CA LEU A 361 -14.88 0.60 -9.83
C LEU A 361 -13.64 0.85 -10.69
N THR A 362 -12.63 -0.01 -10.53
CA THR A 362 -11.53 -0.13 -11.49
C THR A 362 -11.41 -1.57 -11.94
N THR A 363 -11.59 -1.82 -13.23
CA THR A 363 -11.47 -3.15 -13.82
C THR A 363 -10.22 -3.25 -14.69
N VAL A 364 -9.48 -4.35 -14.53
CA VAL A 364 -8.45 -4.79 -15.46
C VAL A 364 -8.91 -6.08 -16.14
N THR A 365 -8.63 -6.18 -17.44
CA THR A 365 -9.07 -7.32 -18.26
C THR A 365 -7.86 -8.14 -18.70
N TYR A 366 -7.96 -9.46 -18.59
CA TYR A 366 -7.07 -10.41 -19.23
C TYR A 366 -7.68 -10.88 -20.55
N TYR A 367 -6.90 -10.76 -21.63
CA TYR A 367 -7.26 -11.31 -22.92
C TYR A 367 -6.43 -12.57 -23.21
N PRO A 368 -7.07 -13.70 -23.58
CA PRO A 368 -6.40 -14.98 -23.86
C PRO A 368 -5.76 -15.00 -25.27
N VAL A 369 -5.05 -13.92 -25.62
CA VAL A 369 -4.26 -13.78 -26.85
C VAL A 369 -2.97 -13.04 -26.53
N THR A 370 -2.03 -13.01 -27.48
CA THR A 370 -0.88 -12.11 -27.40
C THR A 370 -1.33 -10.67 -27.63
N TYR A 371 -0.55 -9.70 -27.15
CA TYR A 371 -0.84 -8.29 -27.36
C TYR A 371 -0.85 -7.93 -28.86
N GLU A 372 0.11 -8.46 -29.62
CA GLU A 372 0.23 -8.32 -31.08
C GLU A 372 -1.00 -8.89 -31.78
N GLY A 373 -1.46 -10.06 -31.34
CA GLY A 373 -2.68 -10.69 -31.84
C GLY A 373 -3.93 -9.89 -31.51
N TYR A 374 -3.97 -9.19 -30.37
CA TYR A 374 -5.07 -8.30 -29.99
C TYR A 374 -5.11 -7.05 -30.88
N ILE A 375 -3.97 -6.37 -31.06
CA ILE A 375 -3.94 -5.13 -31.85
C ILE A 375 -4.20 -5.38 -33.34
N ALA A 376 -3.87 -6.58 -33.84
CA ALA A 376 -4.16 -6.97 -35.23
C ALA A 376 -5.66 -7.22 -35.51
N ARG A 377 -6.52 -7.26 -34.48
CA ARG A 377 -7.96 -7.51 -34.67
C ARG A 377 -8.62 -6.37 -35.45
N ARG A 378 -9.60 -6.74 -36.28
CA ARG A 378 -10.45 -5.77 -36.98
C ARG A 378 -11.18 -4.83 -36.04
N SER A 379 -11.61 -5.30 -34.85
CA SER A 379 -12.23 -4.45 -33.83
C SER A 379 -11.30 -3.32 -33.38
N THR A 380 -10.03 -3.62 -33.10
CA THR A 380 -9.03 -2.61 -32.70
C THR A 380 -8.79 -1.59 -33.82
N PHE A 381 -8.78 -2.04 -35.08
CA PHE A 381 -8.72 -1.14 -36.21
C PHE A 381 -9.96 -0.22 -36.30
N THR A 382 -11.16 -0.76 -36.08
CA THR A 382 -12.39 0.03 -36.01
C THR A 382 -12.33 1.07 -34.88
N GLU A 383 -11.77 0.74 -33.71
CA GLU A 383 -11.54 1.70 -32.62
C GLU A 383 -10.61 2.85 -33.07
N LEU A 384 -9.58 2.57 -33.88
CA LEU A 384 -8.72 3.62 -34.45
C LEU A 384 -9.46 4.51 -35.47
N GLN A 385 -10.47 3.96 -36.16
CA GLN A 385 -11.29 4.69 -37.13
C GLN A 385 -12.40 5.51 -36.49
N GLU A 386 -12.96 5.08 -35.36
CA GLU A 386 -14.18 5.66 -34.78
C GLU A 386 -13.92 6.36 -33.44
N ASP A 387 -13.23 5.69 -32.51
CA ASP A 387 -13.12 6.11 -31.11
C ASP A 387 -11.83 6.86 -30.77
N ALA A 388 -10.81 6.74 -31.61
CA ALA A 388 -9.53 7.40 -31.39
C ALA A 388 -9.60 8.92 -31.61
N ALA A 389 -8.58 9.62 -31.12
CA ALA A 389 -8.50 11.07 -31.22
C ALA A 389 -8.58 11.58 -32.68
N ASN A 390 -9.03 12.82 -32.86
CA ASN A 390 -9.45 13.39 -34.16
C ASN A 390 -8.48 13.15 -35.34
N ASP A 391 -7.18 13.37 -35.15
CA ASP A 391 -6.20 13.16 -36.23
C ASP A 391 -6.02 11.65 -36.55
N CYS A 392 -6.14 10.77 -35.56
CA CYS A 392 -6.12 9.31 -35.74
C CYS A 392 -7.32 8.85 -36.57
N ASN A 393 -8.53 9.14 -36.12
CA ASN A 393 -9.77 8.81 -36.82
C ASN A 393 -9.70 9.30 -38.28
N LYS A 394 -9.29 10.55 -38.50
CA LYS A 394 -9.15 11.14 -39.84
C LYS A 394 -8.12 10.46 -40.74
N THR A 395 -7.06 9.89 -40.17
CA THR A 395 -6.04 9.15 -40.92
C THR A 395 -6.52 7.74 -41.22
N PHE A 396 -6.97 7.00 -40.21
CA PHE A 396 -7.31 5.59 -40.33
C PHE A 396 -8.66 5.34 -41.03
N SER A 397 -9.58 6.32 -41.05
CA SER A 397 -10.82 6.26 -41.86
C SER A 397 -10.58 6.28 -43.38
N LYS A 398 -9.35 6.53 -43.83
CA LYS A 398 -8.94 6.54 -45.25
C LYS A 398 -8.07 5.35 -45.64
N VAL A 399 -7.87 4.42 -44.71
CA VAL A 399 -7.04 3.24 -44.84
C VAL A 399 -7.96 2.04 -44.71
N GLU A 400 -7.68 0.98 -45.46
CA GLU A 400 -8.42 -0.28 -45.36
C GLU A 400 -7.79 -1.18 -44.29
N TYR A 401 -8.59 -2.05 -43.69
CA TYR A 401 -8.11 -2.96 -42.63
C TYR A 401 -6.96 -3.86 -43.12
N GLU A 402 -7.00 -4.29 -44.38
CA GLU A 402 -6.01 -5.17 -44.97
C GLU A 402 -4.62 -4.53 -45.00
N GLU A 403 -4.53 -3.22 -45.26
CA GLU A 403 -3.26 -2.48 -45.24
C GLU A 403 -2.70 -2.37 -43.81
N TYR A 404 -3.56 -2.11 -42.83
CA TYR A 404 -3.18 -2.11 -41.42
C TYR A 404 -2.71 -3.49 -40.94
N SER A 405 -3.44 -4.54 -41.32
CA SER A 405 -3.10 -5.92 -40.95
C SER A 405 -1.81 -6.39 -41.61
N GLU A 406 -1.56 -6.03 -42.87
CA GLU A 406 -0.31 -6.36 -43.55
C GLU A 406 0.88 -5.67 -42.88
N PHE A 407 0.74 -4.41 -42.51
CA PHE A 407 1.77 -3.67 -41.79
C PHE A 407 2.16 -4.36 -40.48
N LEU A 408 1.19 -4.77 -39.66
CA LEU A 408 1.43 -5.49 -38.40
C LEU A 408 1.98 -6.91 -38.63
N GLY A 409 1.67 -7.54 -39.77
CA GLY A 409 2.22 -8.85 -40.14
C GLY A 409 3.69 -8.80 -40.57
N VAL A 410 4.16 -7.66 -41.07
CA VAL A 410 5.54 -7.48 -41.54
C VAL A 410 6.44 -6.85 -40.48
N HIS A 411 5.89 -5.99 -39.62
CA HIS A 411 6.65 -5.24 -38.62
C HIS A 411 6.28 -5.64 -37.20
N GLU A 412 7.28 -6.08 -36.44
CA GLU A 412 7.13 -6.41 -35.03
C GLU A 412 6.84 -5.16 -34.19
N PHE A 413 5.82 -5.25 -33.34
CA PHE A 413 5.48 -4.16 -32.43
C PHE A 413 6.51 -4.08 -31.30
N PRO A 414 7.05 -2.90 -30.94
CA PRO A 414 8.07 -2.79 -29.91
C PRO A 414 7.61 -3.32 -28.54
N GLU A 415 8.45 -4.12 -27.88
CA GLU A 415 8.28 -4.56 -26.50
C GLU A 415 8.58 -3.43 -25.51
N THR A 416 7.73 -2.40 -25.48
CA THR A 416 7.85 -1.29 -24.54
C THR A 416 6.48 -0.90 -23.98
N ARG A 417 6.50 -0.44 -22.72
CA ARG A 417 5.39 0.23 -22.04
C ARG A 417 5.59 1.75 -21.96
N ASP A 418 6.77 2.25 -22.38
CA ASP A 418 7.10 3.67 -22.41
C ASP A 418 6.64 4.35 -23.71
N LYS A 419 6.02 5.50 -23.53
CA LYS A 419 5.46 6.28 -24.64
C LYS A 419 6.53 6.90 -25.53
N SER A 420 7.61 7.38 -24.96
CA SER A 420 8.68 8.05 -25.69
C SER A 420 9.45 7.02 -26.52
N GLU A 421 9.82 5.90 -25.90
CA GLU A 421 10.44 4.76 -26.59
C GLU A 421 9.59 4.26 -27.76
N LEU A 422 8.28 4.09 -27.57
CA LEU A 422 7.39 3.68 -28.65
C LEU A 422 7.35 4.70 -29.79
N LEU A 423 7.23 5.99 -29.48
CA LEU A 423 7.12 7.04 -30.50
C LEU A 423 8.42 7.30 -31.26
N ASP A 424 9.57 7.01 -30.64
CA ASP A 424 10.90 7.14 -31.23
C ASP A 424 11.37 5.85 -31.93
N SER A 425 10.58 4.78 -31.84
CA SER A 425 10.88 3.49 -32.43
C SER A 425 10.90 3.49 -33.96
N THR A 426 11.62 2.51 -34.53
CA THR A 426 11.61 2.24 -35.98
C THR A 426 10.20 1.90 -36.46
N PHE A 427 9.42 1.17 -35.66
CA PHE A 427 8.03 0.84 -35.96
C PHE A 427 7.17 2.09 -36.17
N ALA A 428 7.26 3.08 -35.27
CA ALA A 428 6.50 4.31 -35.37
C ALA A 428 6.85 5.13 -36.63
N ARG A 429 8.14 5.15 -37.00
CA ARG A 429 8.61 5.78 -38.23
C ARG A 429 8.04 5.08 -39.46
N LEU A 430 8.13 3.75 -39.52
CA LEU A 430 7.63 2.96 -40.65
C LEU A 430 6.12 3.08 -40.82
N LEU A 431 5.36 3.03 -39.72
CA LEU A 431 3.92 3.25 -39.74
C LEU A 431 3.59 4.63 -40.33
N THR A 432 4.32 5.66 -39.89
CA THR A 432 4.11 7.02 -40.38
C THR A 432 4.43 7.15 -41.86
N GLU A 433 5.49 6.53 -42.36
CA GLU A 433 5.79 6.54 -43.80
C GLU A 433 4.73 5.79 -44.60
N GLN A 434 4.31 4.60 -44.17
CA GLN A 434 3.23 3.85 -44.83
C GLN A 434 1.96 4.70 -44.93
N MET A 435 1.49 5.29 -43.82
CA MET A 435 0.27 6.10 -43.82
C MET A 435 0.39 7.37 -44.67
N LYS A 436 1.59 7.92 -44.88
CA LYS A 436 1.79 9.02 -45.83
C LYS A 436 1.68 8.55 -47.28
N GLU A 437 2.09 7.33 -47.59
CA GLU A 437 1.97 6.77 -48.93
C GLU A 437 0.50 6.53 -49.29
N SER A 438 -0.30 5.99 -48.36
CA SER A 438 -1.73 5.73 -48.59
C SER A 438 -2.61 6.99 -48.49
N VAL A 439 -2.35 7.88 -47.53
CA VAL A 439 -3.23 9.04 -47.24
C VAL A 439 -2.67 10.38 -47.74
N GLY A 440 -1.34 10.49 -47.90
CA GLY A 440 -0.61 11.70 -48.28
C GLY A 440 0.21 12.33 -47.15
N ASP A 441 1.28 13.07 -47.48
CA ASP A 441 2.15 13.74 -46.49
C ASP A 441 1.52 15.02 -45.91
N TYR A 442 0.54 14.81 -45.02
CA TYR A 442 -0.11 15.87 -44.28
C TYR A 442 0.32 15.87 -42.80
N LYS A 443 0.30 17.06 -42.17
CA LYS A 443 0.58 17.20 -40.74
C LYS A 443 -0.34 16.33 -39.88
N TYR A 444 -1.62 16.21 -40.24
CA TYR A 444 -2.58 15.39 -39.50
C TYR A 444 -2.26 13.88 -39.59
N VAL A 445 -1.63 13.41 -40.67
CA VAL A 445 -1.23 11.99 -40.79
C VAL A 445 -0.13 11.64 -39.80
N LYS A 446 0.89 12.50 -39.66
CA LYS A 446 1.95 12.33 -38.65
C LYS A 446 1.38 12.34 -37.23
N ASN A 447 0.46 13.26 -36.95
CA ASN A 447 -0.21 13.33 -35.66
C ASN A 447 -1.12 12.11 -35.41
N GLY A 448 -1.84 11.66 -36.44
CA GLY A 448 -2.74 10.52 -36.39
C GLY A 448 -2.00 9.23 -36.05
N CYS A 449 -0.84 8.98 -36.67
CA CYS A 449 0.01 7.84 -36.31
C CYS A 449 0.47 7.89 -34.85
N LYS A 450 0.90 9.07 -34.37
CA LYS A 450 1.27 9.25 -32.95
C LYS A 450 0.09 9.02 -32.00
N GLN A 451 -1.12 9.42 -32.39
CA GLN A 451 -2.33 9.19 -31.61
C GLN A 451 -2.73 7.72 -31.60
N ALA A 452 -2.64 7.02 -32.73
CA ALA A 452 -2.86 5.59 -32.84
C ALA A 452 -1.91 4.81 -31.94
N LEU A 453 -0.60 5.09 -32.01
CA LEU A 453 0.40 4.44 -31.15
C LEU A 453 0.13 4.66 -29.66
N ARG A 454 -0.31 5.87 -29.26
CA ARG A 454 -0.70 6.13 -27.87
C ARG A 454 -1.96 5.37 -27.46
N HIS A 455 -2.91 5.20 -28.37
CA HIS A 455 -4.12 4.43 -28.14
C HIS A 455 -3.78 2.94 -27.94
N LEU A 456 -2.98 2.37 -28.83
CA LEU A 456 -2.50 0.98 -28.69
C LEU A 456 -1.70 0.79 -27.39
N LEU A 457 -0.81 1.73 -27.05
CA LEU A 457 -0.06 1.69 -25.80
C LEU A 457 -0.97 1.80 -24.56
N ARG A 458 -2.03 2.59 -24.64
CA ARG A 458 -3.05 2.67 -23.57
C ARG A 458 -3.71 1.31 -23.35
N ILE A 459 -4.05 0.58 -24.41
CA ILE A 459 -4.59 -0.79 -24.31
C ILE A 459 -3.61 -1.70 -23.55
N ARG A 460 -2.32 -1.68 -23.92
CA ARG A 460 -1.27 -2.47 -23.25
C ARG A 460 -1.12 -2.11 -21.77
N ASN A 461 -1.18 -0.83 -21.46
CA ASN A 461 -0.95 -0.32 -20.11
C ASN A 461 -2.19 -0.35 -19.22
N GLN A 462 -3.33 -0.90 -19.67
CA GLN A 462 -4.56 -1.01 -18.87
C GLN A 462 -5.10 -2.43 -18.78
N ASN A 463 -4.48 -3.39 -19.47
CA ASN A 463 -4.93 -4.77 -19.58
C ASN A 463 -3.75 -5.73 -19.52
N TYR A 464 -4.06 -7.02 -19.36
CA TYR A 464 -3.11 -8.11 -19.40
C TYR A 464 -3.37 -9.03 -20.59
N PHE A 465 -2.30 -9.59 -21.14
CA PHE A 465 -2.31 -10.53 -22.26
C PHE A 465 -1.64 -11.84 -21.86
N THR A 466 -1.71 -12.84 -22.72
CA THR A 466 -1.14 -14.18 -22.44
C THR A 466 0.33 -14.09 -22.04
N GLY A 467 1.13 -13.29 -22.76
CA GLY A 467 2.54 -13.08 -22.44
C GLY A 467 2.78 -12.42 -21.07
N ASP A 468 1.90 -11.53 -20.61
CA ASP A 468 2.03 -10.89 -19.29
C ASP A 468 1.80 -11.92 -18.16
N VAL A 469 0.77 -12.77 -18.30
CA VAL A 469 0.45 -13.80 -17.30
C VAL A 469 1.50 -14.92 -17.32
N ASP A 470 1.99 -15.32 -18.49
CA ASP A 470 3.06 -16.33 -18.60
C ASP A 470 4.37 -15.84 -17.97
N ALA A 471 4.74 -14.57 -18.22
CA ALA A 471 5.89 -13.95 -17.59
C ALA A 471 5.74 -13.89 -16.06
N PHE A 472 4.53 -13.60 -15.57
CA PHE A 472 4.23 -13.59 -14.15
C PHE A 472 4.33 -14.99 -13.52
N GLU A 473 3.81 -16.04 -14.17
CA GLU A 473 3.94 -17.41 -13.67
C GLU A 473 5.40 -17.85 -13.58
N GLN A 474 6.21 -17.52 -14.59
CA GLN A 474 7.64 -17.78 -14.54
C GLN A 474 8.32 -16.99 -13.41
N PHE A 475 7.97 -15.71 -13.27
CA PHE A 475 8.47 -14.87 -12.20
C PHE A 475 8.17 -15.45 -10.81
N VAL A 476 6.97 -15.98 -10.56
CA VAL A 476 6.61 -16.61 -9.29
C VAL A 476 7.46 -17.85 -9.04
N ARG A 477 7.66 -18.71 -10.05
CA ARG A 477 8.52 -19.90 -9.94
C ARG A 477 9.95 -19.53 -9.58
N ASP A 478 10.51 -18.50 -10.23
CA ASP A 478 11.87 -18.01 -9.97
C ASP A 478 11.99 -17.48 -8.53
N ARG A 479 11.01 -16.67 -8.08
CA ARG A 479 11.00 -16.12 -6.71
C ARG A 479 10.82 -17.21 -5.64
N LEU A 480 10.04 -18.24 -5.91
CA LEU A 480 9.88 -19.40 -5.01
C LEU A 480 11.17 -20.21 -4.89
N SER A 481 11.84 -20.48 -6.01
CA SER A 481 13.14 -21.17 -6.01
C SER A 481 14.14 -20.38 -5.17
N GLU A 482 14.29 -19.09 -5.46
CA GLU A 482 15.21 -18.18 -4.74
C GLU A 482 14.90 -18.11 -3.23
N LEU A 483 13.60 -18.12 -2.88
CA LEU A 483 13.16 -18.13 -1.49
C LEU A 483 13.58 -19.44 -0.79
N ASN A 484 13.38 -20.58 -1.43
CA ASN A 484 13.72 -21.87 -0.85
C ASN A 484 15.24 -22.07 -0.71
N ASP A 485 16.04 -21.60 -1.67
CA ASP A 485 17.51 -21.61 -1.56
C ASP A 485 17.98 -20.79 -0.35
N ARG A 486 17.38 -19.61 -0.12
CA ARG A 486 17.67 -18.77 1.06
C ARG A 486 17.22 -19.41 2.37
N ARG A 487 16.09 -20.12 2.37
CA ARG A 487 15.63 -20.88 3.53
C ARG A 487 16.53 -22.07 3.84
N ALA A 488 17.12 -22.69 2.82
CA ALA A 488 18.13 -23.74 2.98
C ALA A 488 19.46 -23.21 3.51
N GLY A 489 19.67 -21.89 3.48
CA GLY A 489 20.86 -21.24 4.01
C GLY A 489 21.98 -21.05 2.98
N ASP A 490 21.69 -21.28 1.70
CA ASP A 490 22.65 -21.08 0.60
C ASP A 490 23.05 -19.61 0.45
N GLU A 491 22.12 -18.70 0.77
CA GLU A 491 22.33 -17.26 0.80
C GLU A 491 21.63 -16.62 2.00
N ARG A 492 22.13 -15.47 2.47
CA ARG A 492 21.38 -14.61 3.40
C ARG A 492 20.29 -13.87 2.64
N PHE A 493 19.17 -13.58 3.29
CA PHE A 493 18.16 -12.66 2.76
C PHE A 493 18.74 -11.25 2.58
N PRO A 494 18.84 -10.71 1.34
CA PRO A 494 19.34 -9.36 1.11
C PRO A 494 18.32 -8.29 1.52
N VAL A 495 18.82 -7.08 1.77
CA VAL A 495 17.96 -5.90 2.00
C VAL A 495 17.41 -5.37 0.68
N GLN A 496 18.27 -5.31 -0.34
CA GLN A 496 17.91 -4.90 -1.69
C GLN A 496 16.95 -5.92 -2.29
N GLY A 497 15.84 -5.41 -2.81
CA GLY A 497 14.89 -6.18 -3.60
C GLY A 497 15.32 -6.25 -5.05
N LEU A 498 14.45 -6.82 -5.88
CA LEU A 498 14.75 -7.00 -7.31
C LEU A 498 14.84 -5.66 -8.06
N GLY A 499 14.15 -4.61 -7.59
CA GLY A 499 14.23 -3.24 -8.11
C GLY A 499 15.44 -2.43 -7.61
N GLY A 500 16.34 -3.03 -6.83
CA GLY A 500 17.45 -2.35 -6.17
C GLY A 500 17.15 -2.01 -4.71
N ASP A 501 17.42 -0.77 -4.30
CA ASP A 501 17.14 -0.34 -2.93
C ASP A 501 15.62 -0.41 -2.64
N PRO A 502 15.22 -0.97 -1.48
CA PRO A 502 13.81 -1.13 -1.16
C PRO A 502 13.16 0.24 -0.97
N ASN A 503 11.86 0.31 -1.23
CA ASN A 503 11.10 1.47 -0.82
C ASN A 503 10.87 1.41 0.69
N TYR A 504 11.74 2.09 1.46
CA TYR A 504 11.71 2.10 2.93
C TYR A 504 10.41 2.63 3.55
N ARG A 505 9.53 3.27 2.77
CA ARG A 505 8.17 3.63 3.23
C ARG A 505 7.24 2.41 3.35
N TYR A 506 7.58 1.31 2.70
CA TYR A 506 6.80 0.07 2.63
C TYR A 506 7.62 -1.12 3.14
N VAL A 507 8.49 -0.86 4.12
CA VAL A 507 9.26 -1.88 4.83
C VAL A 507 8.71 -1.90 6.26
N ASP A 508 8.02 -2.99 6.60
CA ASP A 508 7.30 -3.08 7.89
C ASP A 508 8.30 -3.27 9.04
N ASN A 509 9.35 -4.07 8.81
CA ASN A 509 10.32 -4.45 9.83
C ASN A 509 11.60 -3.60 9.76
N ARG A 510 11.46 -2.29 9.51
CA ARG A 510 12.60 -1.39 9.31
C ARG A 510 13.57 -1.40 10.50
N ASP A 511 13.05 -1.46 11.72
CA ASP A 511 13.85 -1.52 12.95
C ASP A 511 14.72 -2.79 13.04
N CYS A 512 14.34 -3.87 12.33
CA CYS A 512 15.09 -5.12 12.26
C CYS A 512 16.16 -5.09 11.14
N ILE A 513 16.15 -4.08 10.27
CA ILE A 513 17.05 -3.96 9.12
C ILE A 513 18.15 -2.96 9.47
N LEU A 514 19.36 -3.47 9.72
CA LEU A 514 20.53 -2.62 9.95
C LEU A 514 20.94 -1.91 8.65
N GLU A 515 20.57 -0.64 8.52
CA GLU A 515 21.04 0.25 7.45
C GLU A 515 22.55 0.50 7.67
N GLY A 516 23.38 0.14 6.69
CA GLY A 516 24.85 0.27 6.78
C GLY A 516 25.40 1.71 6.84
N GLY A 517 24.54 2.70 7.08
CA GLY A 517 24.82 4.14 7.09
C GLY A 517 25.18 4.76 8.44
N SER A 518 25.20 3.99 9.54
CA SER A 518 25.91 4.40 10.77
C SER A 518 27.36 3.89 10.74
N ARG A 519 28.14 4.35 9.75
CA ARG A 519 29.59 4.11 9.68
C ARG A 519 30.37 5.38 9.94
#